data_AF-A0AAV1Z0G3-F1
#
_entry.id   AF-A0AAV1Z0G3-F1
#
_cell.length_a   1.000
_cell.length_b   1.000
_cell.length_c   1.000
_cell.angle_alpha   90.00
_cell.angle_beta   90.00
_cell.angle_gamma   90.00
#
_symmetry.space_group_name_H-M   'P 1'
#
loop_
_entity.id
_entity.type
_entity.pdbx_description
1 polymer ?
#
loop_
_entity_poly.entity_id
_entity_poly.type
_entity_poly.pdbx_seq_one_letter_code
_entity_poly.pdbx_strand_id
1 'polypeptide(L)'
;MNLDPASLPDFGIPFTYEFGFIPISGRVDFTNGIFNGLSRVRRLAQCQGPEFDLDDIRIECGLNFFGMDVVYDGKATIEKLIPIPFQVTGYVNETHVHSVISGVPTSLKGNLRLFEITKLGDINLRLSNLGLFQNAYNAVEERFREKVREELVTIIMTMFPIAFKQAIMQVKLPGLG
;
A
#
# COMPACT_ATOMS: atom_id res chain seq x y z
N MET A 1 6.96 4.86 14.79
CA MET A 1 6.74 3.84 13.76
C MET A 1 6.93 4.56 12.42
N ASN A 2 7.94 4.21 11.64
CA ASN A 2 8.20 4.86 10.36
C ASN A 2 7.30 4.20 9.31
N LEU A 3 6.10 4.75 9.14
CA LEU A 3 5.12 4.28 8.16
C LEU A 3 5.25 5.00 6.81
N ASP A 4 5.99 6.10 6.77
CA ASP A 4 6.17 6.91 5.57
C ASP A 4 7.56 7.59 5.62
N PRO A 5 8.55 7.14 4.82
CA PRO A 5 8.50 5.97 3.96
C PRO A 5 8.35 4.65 4.74
N ALA A 6 7.58 3.71 4.20
CA ALA A 6 7.57 2.31 4.59
C ALA A 6 8.52 1.50 3.69
N SER A 7 9.33 0.63 4.29
CA SER A 7 10.15 -0.33 3.54
C SER A 7 9.27 -1.47 3.05
N LEU A 8 9.46 -1.87 1.80
CA LEU A 8 8.86 -3.07 1.22
C LEU A 8 9.92 -4.17 1.11
N PRO A 9 9.55 -5.45 1.24
CA PRO A 9 10.49 -6.55 1.17
C PRO A 9 11.06 -6.73 -0.24
N ASP A 10 12.28 -7.27 -0.29
CA ASP A 10 12.91 -7.71 -1.52
C ASP A 10 12.28 -9.01 -2.02
N PHE A 11 12.18 -9.17 -3.34
CA PHE A 11 11.68 -10.40 -3.96
C PHE A 11 12.27 -10.58 -5.35
N GLY A 12 12.10 -11.76 -5.93
CA GLY A 12 12.48 -11.98 -7.32
C GLY A 12 11.55 -12.91 -8.06
N ILE A 13 11.37 -12.62 -9.35
CA ILE A 13 10.40 -13.25 -10.23
C ILE A 13 11.14 -13.90 -11.40
N PRO A 14 11.02 -15.24 -11.58
CA PRO A 14 11.56 -15.89 -12.77
C PRO A 14 10.71 -15.52 -14.00
N PHE A 15 11.36 -15.44 -15.15
CA PHE A 15 10.67 -15.21 -16.42
C PHE A 15 11.24 -16.08 -17.53
N THR A 16 10.41 -16.32 -18.54
CA THR A 16 10.79 -16.87 -19.82
C THR A 16 10.02 -16.09 -20.90
N TYR A 17 10.72 -15.63 -21.94
CA TYR A 17 10.09 -15.00 -23.10
C TYR A 17 10.75 -15.51 -24.39
N GLU A 18 10.01 -15.46 -25.49
CA GLU A 18 10.53 -15.84 -26.81
C GLU A 18 11.13 -14.62 -27.52
N PHE A 19 12.37 -14.75 -28.00
CA PHE A 19 12.97 -13.80 -28.94
C PHE A 19 13.17 -14.51 -30.28
N GLY A 20 12.18 -14.36 -31.17
CA GLY A 20 12.07 -15.22 -32.35
C GLY A 20 11.77 -16.65 -31.93
N PHE A 21 12.61 -17.61 -32.32
CA PHE A 21 12.46 -19.04 -31.96
C PHE A 21 13.33 -19.48 -30.78
N ILE A 22 14.01 -18.54 -30.10
CA ILE A 22 14.92 -18.83 -28.99
C ILE A 22 14.21 -18.46 -27.68
N PRO A 23 13.95 -19.42 -26.78
CA PRO A 23 13.46 -19.11 -25.44
C PRO A 23 14.59 -18.48 -24.62
N ILE A 24 14.32 -17.30 -24.07
CA ILE A 24 15.21 -16.60 -23.15
C ILE A 24 14.62 -16.69 -21.76
N SER A 25 15.35 -17.33 -20.85
CA SER A 25 14.97 -17.48 -19.45
C SER A 25 15.89 -16.65 -18.55
N GLY A 26 15.33 -16.20 -17.43
CA GLY A 26 16.07 -15.40 -16.47
C GLY A 26 15.27 -15.13 -15.21
N ARG A 27 15.74 -14.17 -14.44
CA ARG A 27 15.11 -13.71 -13.20
C ARG A 27 15.25 -12.21 -13.07
N VAL A 28 14.22 -11.57 -12.57
CA VAL A 28 14.28 -10.17 -12.13
C VAL A 28 14.24 -10.15 -10.62
N ASP A 29 15.24 -9.53 -10.00
CA ASP A 29 15.26 -9.27 -8.57
C ASP A 29 14.89 -7.80 -8.32
N PHE A 30 14.00 -7.58 -7.37
CA PHE A 30 13.52 -6.28 -6.94
C PHE A 30 13.99 -6.04 -5.51
N THR A 31 14.72 -4.96 -5.30
CA THR A 31 15.38 -4.63 -4.04
C THR A 31 15.13 -3.19 -3.62
N ASN A 32 15.38 -2.88 -2.36
CA ASN A 32 15.27 -1.52 -1.81
C ASN A 32 13.88 -0.93 -2.02
N GLY A 33 12.84 -1.74 -1.82
CA GLY A 33 11.47 -1.33 -2.00
C GLY A 33 11.07 -0.24 -1.01
N ILE A 34 10.50 0.86 -1.52
CA ILE A 34 10.00 1.98 -0.72
C ILE A 34 8.56 2.27 -1.09
N PHE A 35 7.72 2.49 -0.09
CA PHE A 35 6.34 2.94 -0.23
C PHE A 35 6.15 4.27 0.50
N ASN A 36 5.65 5.28 -0.21
CA ASN A 36 5.40 6.62 0.35
C ASN A 36 3.92 7.01 0.26
N GLY A 37 3.55 8.03 1.04
CA GLY A 37 2.28 8.74 0.91
C GLY A 37 1.21 8.32 1.92
N LEU A 38 1.48 7.39 2.82
CA LEU A 38 0.55 7.03 3.90
C LEU A 38 0.21 8.21 4.82
N SER A 39 1.16 9.14 5.01
CA SER A 39 0.96 10.36 5.81
C SER A 39 -0.04 11.34 5.19
N ARG A 40 -0.33 11.22 3.88
CA ARG A 40 -1.23 12.11 3.15
C ARG A 40 -2.70 11.70 3.27
N VAL A 41 -2.99 10.61 3.97
CA VAL A 41 -4.37 10.15 4.21
C VAL A 41 -5.28 11.28 4.69
N ARG A 42 -6.47 11.36 4.12
CA ARG A 42 -7.49 12.35 4.50
C ARG A 42 -8.85 11.71 4.70
N ARG A 43 -9.75 12.41 5.37
CA ARG A 43 -11.17 12.04 5.38
C ARG A 43 -11.73 12.18 3.96
N LEU A 44 -12.44 11.16 3.49
CA LEU A 44 -13.10 11.15 2.18
C LEU A 44 -14.29 12.12 2.16
N ALA A 45 -15.04 12.15 3.27
CA ALA A 45 -16.19 13.04 3.49
C ALA A 45 -16.31 13.36 5.00
N GLN A 46 -17.38 14.08 5.37
CA GLN A 46 -17.74 14.23 6.77
C GLN A 46 -18.03 12.85 7.38
N CYS A 47 -17.51 12.58 8.58
CA CYS A 47 -17.81 11.36 9.30
C CYS A 47 -19.28 11.36 9.76
N GLN A 48 -19.88 10.18 9.79
CA GLN A 48 -21.24 9.97 10.29
C GLN A 48 -21.20 9.73 11.81
N GLY A 49 -22.24 10.19 12.51
CA GLY A 49 -22.33 10.19 13.96
C GLY A 49 -21.98 11.54 14.62
N PRO A 50 -21.82 11.59 15.95
CA PRO A 50 -21.84 10.46 16.86
C PRO A 50 -23.24 9.82 16.97
N GLU A 51 -23.30 8.50 16.81
CA GLU A 51 -24.45 7.71 17.25
C GLU A 51 -24.23 7.33 18.72
N PHE A 52 -25.26 7.52 19.54
CA PHE A 52 -25.23 7.19 20.95
C PHE A 52 -26.08 5.93 21.18
N ASP A 53 -25.42 4.83 21.56
CA ASP A 53 -26.06 3.71 22.22
C ASP A 53 -25.74 3.81 23.72
N LEU A 54 -26.61 3.25 24.58
CA LEU A 54 -26.64 3.46 26.03
C LEU A 54 -25.26 3.47 26.72
N ASP A 55 -24.30 2.68 26.19
CA ASP A 55 -22.93 2.57 26.71
C ASP A 55 -21.80 2.87 25.69
N ASP A 56 -22.10 3.24 24.44
CA ASP A 56 -21.07 3.44 23.40
C ASP A 56 -21.38 4.64 22.48
N ILE A 57 -20.35 5.41 22.15
CA ILE A 57 -20.39 6.44 21.11
C ILE A 57 -19.77 5.83 19.86
N ARG A 58 -20.48 5.86 18.73
CA ARG A 58 -19.98 5.36 17.45
C ARG A 58 -19.81 6.47 16.42
N ILE A 59 -18.68 6.49 15.74
CA ILE A 59 -18.35 7.40 14.64
C ILE A 59 -17.85 6.58 13.46
N GLU A 60 -18.41 6.83 12.27
CA GLU A 60 -18.00 6.17 11.04
C GLU A 60 -17.33 7.15 10.08
N CYS A 61 -16.16 6.79 9.59
CA CYS A 61 -15.37 7.65 8.72
C CYS A 61 -14.88 6.87 7.50
N GLY A 62 -15.11 7.44 6.31
CA GLY A 62 -14.36 7.09 5.11
C GLY A 62 -13.02 7.80 5.09
N LEU A 63 -11.94 7.08 4.84
CA LEU A 63 -10.58 7.57 4.65
C LEU A 63 -10.16 7.37 3.18
N ASN A 64 -9.48 8.35 2.62
CA ASN A 64 -8.90 8.32 1.29
C ASN A 64 -7.38 8.41 1.40
N PHE A 65 -6.70 7.35 0.96
CA PHE A 65 -5.26 7.31 0.76
C PHE A 65 -4.97 7.67 -0.70
N PHE A 66 -4.23 8.75 -0.91
CA PHE A 66 -3.93 9.29 -2.24
C PHE A 66 -2.48 9.77 -2.30
N GLY A 67 -1.98 9.97 -3.52
CA GLY A 67 -0.59 10.40 -3.69
C GLY A 67 0.40 9.36 -3.19
N MET A 68 0.04 8.08 -3.33
CA MET A 68 0.83 6.94 -2.89
C MET A 68 1.74 6.48 -4.01
N ASP A 69 3.01 6.28 -3.70
CA ASP A 69 4.02 5.87 -4.67
C ASP A 69 4.89 4.73 -4.14
N VAL A 70 5.33 3.88 -5.06
CA VAL A 70 6.18 2.73 -4.81
C VAL A 70 7.42 2.85 -5.67
N VAL A 71 8.59 2.61 -5.10
CA VAL A 71 9.86 2.60 -5.83
C VAL A 71 10.60 1.31 -5.52
N TYR A 72 11.16 0.68 -6.55
CA TYR A 72 12.04 -0.47 -6.44
C TYR A 72 13.23 -0.33 -7.38
N ASP A 73 14.40 -0.76 -6.92
CA ASP A 73 15.52 -1.06 -7.78
C ASP A 73 15.33 -2.46 -8.37
N GLY A 74 15.39 -2.58 -9.69
CA GLY A 74 15.26 -3.83 -10.42
C GLY A 74 16.60 -4.28 -10.99
N LYS A 75 16.84 -5.59 -11.00
CA LYS A 75 18.00 -6.21 -11.64
C LYS A 75 17.57 -7.42 -12.46
N ALA A 76 17.64 -7.32 -13.78
CA ALA A 76 17.36 -8.45 -14.67
C ALA A 76 18.63 -9.25 -14.92
N THR A 77 18.56 -10.57 -14.68
CA THR A 77 19.65 -11.52 -14.96
C THR A 77 19.17 -12.52 -16.00
N ILE A 78 19.85 -12.57 -17.14
CA ILE A 78 19.66 -13.56 -18.20
C ILE A 78 20.93 -14.41 -18.25
N GLU A 79 20.80 -15.71 -18.49
CA GLU A 79 21.94 -16.62 -18.53
C GLU A 79 23.06 -16.09 -19.44
N LYS A 80 24.29 -16.02 -18.90
CA LYS A 80 25.52 -15.59 -19.59
C LYS A 80 25.57 -14.11 -19.99
N LEU A 81 24.59 -13.29 -19.64
CA LEU A 81 24.62 -11.83 -19.84
C LEU A 81 24.95 -11.08 -18.54
N ILE A 82 25.55 -9.91 -18.68
CA ILE A 82 25.80 -9.01 -17.55
C ILE A 82 24.44 -8.60 -16.96
N PRO A 83 24.24 -8.67 -15.63
CA PRO A 83 22.99 -8.23 -15.02
C PRO A 83 22.71 -6.76 -15.28
N ILE A 84 21.44 -6.44 -15.48
CA ILE A 84 21.05 -5.12 -15.99
C ILE A 84 20.19 -4.42 -14.94
N PRO A 85 20.68 -3.30 -14.39
CA PRO A 85 19.93 -2.53 -13.43
C PRO A 85 18.87 -1.68 -14.14
N PHE A 86 17.71 -1.53 -13.51
CA PHE A 86 16.65 -0.61 -13.90
C PHE A 86 15.91 -0.14 -12.65
N GLN A 87 15.02 0.83 -12.79
CA GLN A 87 14.18 1.29 -11.69
C GLN A 87 12.71 1.19 -12.06
N VAL A 88 11.92 0.67 -11.13
CA VAL A 88 10.45 0.65 -11.21
C VAL A 88 9.92 1.72 -10.28
N THR A 89 9.11 2.60 -10.84
CA THR A 89 8.31 3.55 -10.07
C THR A 89 6.84 3.23 -10.30
N GLY A 90 6.03 3.26 -9.26
CA GLY A 90 4.61 2.95 -9.30
C GLY A 90 3.82 4.05 -8.63
N TYR A 91 2.71 4.44 -9.23
CA TYR A 91 1.69 5.27 -8.60
C TYR A 91 0.50 4.40 -8.24
N VAL A 92 0.10 4.43 -6.98
CA VAL A 92 -1.11 3.76 -6.51
C VAL A 92 -2.25 4.75 -6.57
N ASN A 93 -3.30 4.39 -7.32
CA ASN A 93 -4.52 5.17 -7.38
C ASN A 93 -5.19 5.29 -6.00
N GLU A 94 -6.21 6.14 -5.89
CA GLU A 94 -6.91 6.35 -4.63
C GLU A 94 -7.43 5.04 -4.01
N THR A 95 -7.04 4.81 -2.76
CA THR A 95 -7.47 3.68 -1.94
C THR A 95 -8.40 4.18 -0.86
N HIS A 96 -9.60 3.62 -0.80
CA HIS A 96 -10.61 4.00 0.17
C HIS A 96 -10.66 2.97 1.28
N VAL A 97 -10.76 3.48 2.51
CA VAL A 97 -10.90 2.68 3.71
C VAL A 97 -12.14 3.15 4.46
N HIS A 98 -12.91 2.20 4.97
CA HIS A 98 -13.94 2.46 5.95
C HIS A 98 -13.42 2.17 7.35
N SER A 99 -13.72 3.06 8.29
CA SER A 99 -13.29 2.93 9.68
C SER A 99 -14.43 3.25 10.64
N VAL A 100 -14.54 2.46 11.69
CA VAL A 100 -15.49 2.67 12.79
C VAL A 100 -14.69 2.91 14.05
N ILE A 101 -14.92 4.07 14.66
CA ILE A 101 -14.35 4.47 15.94
C ILE A 101 -15.47 4.36 16.96
N SER A 102 -15.21 3.72 18.10
CA SER A 102 -16.14 3.73 19.22
C SER A 102 -15.46 4.05 20.55
N GLY A 103 -16.22 4.40 21.57
CA GLY A 103 -15.68 4.66 22.88
C GLY A 103 -16.74 4.92 23.92
N VAL A 104 -16.40 4.63 25.18
CA VAL A 104 -17.35 4.77 26.29
C VAL A 104 -17.54 6.27 26.61
N PRO A 105 -18.80 6.78 26.65
CA PRO A 105 -19.08 8.19 26.92
C PRO A 105 -18.40 8.74 28.18
N THR A 106 -18.29 7.93 29.23
CA THR A 106 -17.69 8.32 30.52
C THR A 106 -16.16 8.42 30.47
N SER A 107 -15.51 7.62 29.63
CA SER A 107 -14.05 7.60 29.50
C SER A 107 -13.53 8.63 28.48
N LEU A 108 -14.39 9.03 27.52
CA LEU A 108 -14.06 9.85 26.35
C LEU A 108 -12.89 9.32 25.51
N LYS A 109 -12.47 8.07 25.72
CA LYS A 109 -11.37 7.44 24.99
C LYS A 109 -11.93 6.69 23.79
N GLY A 110 -11.50 7.10 22.60
CA GLY A 110 -11.80 6.38 21.37
C GLY A 110 -10.95 5.12 21.23
N ASN A 111 -11.52 4.15 20.51
CA ASN A 111 -10.90 2.92 20.08
C ASN A 111 -11.31 2.63 18.64
N LEU A 112 -10.39 2.10 17.85
CA LEU A 112 -10.68 1.64 16.50
C LEU A 112 -11.37 0.27 16.58
N ARG A 113 -12.61 0.18 16.11
CA ARG A 113 -13.42 -1.05 16.08
C ARG A 113 -13.33 -1.78 14.74
N LEU A 114 -13.39 -1.03 13.65
CA LEU A 114 -13.30 -1.54 12.29
C LEU A 114 -12.33 -0.68 11.48
N PHE A 115 -11.56 -1.35 10.63
CA PHE A 115 -10.73 -0.72 9.62
C PHE A 115 -10.65 -1.68 8.44
N GLU A 116 -11.24 -1.31 7.32
CA GLU A 116 -11.36 -2.17 6.15
C GLU A 116 -11.12 -1.39 4.86
N ILE A 117 -10.35 -1.98 3.94
CA ILE A 117 -10.22 -1.44 2.59
C ILE A 117 -11.51 -1.71 1.84
N THR A 118 -12.23 -0.65 1.44
CA THR A 118 -13.46 -0.75 0.63
C THR A 118 -13.16 -0.67 -0.86
N LYS A 119 -12.05 -0.02 -1.24
CA LYS A 119 -11.53 0.03 -2.59
C LYS A 119 -10.02 0.13 -2.55
N LEU A 120 -9.32 -0.80 -3.18
CA LEU A 120 -7.87 -0.69 -3.40
C LEU A 120 -7.62 -0.03 -4.75
N GLY A 121 -6.80 1.01 -4.78
CA GLY A 121 -6.38 1.65 -6.01
C GLY A 121 -5.51 0.74 -6.87
N ASP A 122 -5.68 0.82 -8.19
CA ASP A 122 -4.79 0.16 -9.13
C ASP A 122 -3.37 0.73 -9.05
N ILE A 123 -2.39 -0.12 -9.35
CA ILE A 123 -0.97 0.23 -9.34
C ILE A 123 -0.54 0.49 -10.78
N ASN A 124 -0.29 1.76 -11.09
CA ASN A 124 0.19 2.20 -12.40
C ASN A 124 1.71 2.29 -12.39
N LEU A 125 2.36 1.45 -13.18
CA LEU A 125 3.82 1.33 -13.19
C LEU A 125 4.43 2.20 -14.29
N ARG A 126 5.58 2.77 -13.99
CA ARG A 126 6.45 3.53 -14.88
C ARG A 126 7.86 3.03 -14.71
N LEU A 127 8.50 2.77 -15.84
CA LEU A 127 9.81 2.15 -15.90
C LEU A 127 10.79 3.13 -16.49
N SER A 128 12.01 3.09 -15.99
CA SER A 128 13.14 3.80 -16.59
C SER A 128 14.22 2.80 -17.00
N ASN A 129 14.97 3.14 -18.04
CA ASN A 129 16.20 2.45 -18.45
C ASN A 129 16.07 0.98 -18.91
N LEU A 130 14.91 0.52 -19.40
CA LEU A 130 14.76 -0.88 -19.83
C LEU A 130 15.34 -1.20 -21.22
N GLY A 131 15.34 -0.25 -22.17
CA GLY A 131 15.87 -0.49 -23.52
C GLY A 131 15.35 -1.80 -24.14
N LEU A 132 16.27 -2.70 -24.54
CA LEU A 132 15.95 -4.01 -25.13
C LEU A 132 15.31 -5.01 -24.14
N PHE A 133 15.29 -4.70 -22.84
CA PHE A 133 14.83 -5.60 -21.77
C PHE A 133 13.38 -5.34 -21.36
N GLN A 134 12.65 -4.53 -22.13
CA GLN A 134 11.22 -4.33 -21.95
C GLN A 134 10.45 -5.66 -21.92
N ASN A 135 10.86 -6.65 -22.72
CA ASN A 135 10.22 -7.96 -22.76
C ASN A 135 10.37 -8.75 -21.45
N ALA A 136 11.54 -8.68 -20.81
CA ALA A 136 11.77 -9.33 -19.52
C ALA A 136 10.87 -8.72 -18.44
N TYR A 137 10.73 -7.39 -18.44
CA TYR A 137 9.81 -6.72 -17.53
C TYR A 137 8.35 -7.07 -17.82
N ASN A 138 7.91 -7.00 -19.07
CA ASN A 138 6.53 -7.31 -19.46
C ASN A 138 6.14 -8.73 -19.01
N ALA A 139 7.08 -9.67 -19.02
CA ALA A 139 6.86 -11.04 -18.55
C ALA A 139 6.68 -11.17 -17.02
N VAL A 140 7.11 -10.18 -16.24
CA VAL A 140 7.01 -10.20 -14.76
C VAL A 140 6.10 -9.11 -14.18
N GLU A 141 5.62 -8.19 -15.00
CA GLU A 141 4.89 -6.99 -14.58
C GLU A 141 3.65 -7.31 -13.73
N GLU A 142 2.84 -8.27 -14.16
CA GLU A 142 1.62 -8.66 -13.45
C GLU A 142 1.93 -9.25 -12.07
N ARG A 143 2.90 -10.18 -12.00
CA ARG A 143 3.36 -10.76 -10.73
C ARG A 143 4.00 -9.71 -9.82
N PHE A 144 4.70 -8.73 -10.38
CA PHE A 144 5.22 -7.59 -9.62
C PHE A 144 4.06 -6.78 -9.04
N ARG A 145 3.02 -6.45 -9.83
CA ARG A 145 1.82 -5.76 -9.34
C ARG A 145 1.15 -6.53 -8.20
N GLU A 146 1.01 -7.84 -8.33
CA GLU A 146 0.42 -8.70 -7.30
C GLU A 146 1.22 -8.65 -6.00
N LYS A 147 2.55 -8.81 -6.08
CA LYS A 147 3.44 -8.76 -4.90
C LYS A 147 3.37 -7.40 -4.20
N VAL A 148 3.46 -6.31 -4.95
CA VAL A 148 3.32 -4.96 -4.37
C VAL A 148 1.93 -4.79 -3.76
N ARG A 149 0.87 -5.27 -4.40
CA ARG A 149 -0.51 -5.19 -3.88
C ARG A 149 -0.65 -5.91 -2.54
N GLU A 150 -0.10 -7.12 -2.40
CA GLU A 150 -0.10 -7.88 -1.14
C GLU A 150 0.56 -7.09 0.00
N GLU A 151 1.71 -6.47 -0.27
CA GLU A 151 2.46 -5.68 0.71
C GLU A 151 1.74 -4.38 1.07
N LEU A 152 1.14 -3.69 0.10
CA LEU A 152 0.33 -2.49 0.35
C LEU A 152 -0.88 -2.80 1.25
N VAL A 153 -1.59 -3.89 0.97
CA VAL A 153 -2.69 -4.35 1.82
C VAL A 153 -2.18 -4.65 3.22
N THR A 154 -1.05 -5.34 3.35
CA THR A 154 -0.45 -5.65 4.64
C THR A 154 -0.13 -4.37 5.41
N ILE A 155 0.54 -3.40 4.81
CA ILE A 155 0.90 -2.13 5.46
C ILE A 155 -0.35 -1.36 5.89
N ILE A 156 -1.34 -1.23 5.00
CA ILE A 156 -2.57 -0.47 5.27
C ILE A 156 -3.44 -1.17 6.32
N MET A 157 -3.51 -2.49 6.34
CA MET A 157 -4.41 -3.25 7.23
C MET A 157 -3.77 -3.69 8.53
N THR A 158 -2.44 -3.68 8.65
CA THR A 158 -1.74 -4.14 9.87
C THR A 158 -0.98 -3.01 10.55
N MET A 159 -0.16 -2.26 9.83
CA MET A 159 0.73 -1.28 10.42
C MET A 159 0.02 0.07 10.66
N PHE A 160 -0.73 0.55 9.65
CA PHE A 160 -1.47 1.79 9.77
C PHE A 160 -2.53 1.78 10.90
N PRO A 161 -3.34 0.72 11.10
CA PRO A 161 -4.39 0.72 12.13
C PRO A 161 -3.81 0.75 13.55
N ILE A 162 -2.61 0.21 13.76
CA ILE A 162 -1.89 0.31 15.04
C ILE A 162 -1.59 1.79 15.34
N ALA A 163 -0.98 2.51 14.39
CA ALA A 163 -0.68 3.93 14.56
C ALA A 163 -1.95 4.79 14.65
N PHE A 164 -2.97 4.47 13.85
CA PHE A 164 -4.25 5.18 13.86
C PHE A 164 -4.98 5.01 15.19
N LYS A 165 -5.02 3.80 15.74
CA LYS A 165 -5.57 3.54 17.08
C LYS A 165 -4.84 4.34 18.16
N GLN A 166 -3.52 4.39 18.12
CA GLN A 166 -2.73 5.20 19.07
C GLN A 166 -3.08 6.69 18.97
N ALA A 167 -3.27 7.21 17.75
CA ALA A 167 -3.68 8.59 17.55
C ALA A 167 -5.11 8.86 18.06
N ILE A 168 -6.06 7.97 17.78
CA ILE A 168 -7.46 8.09 18.27
C ILE A 168 -7.51 8.13 19.80
N MET A 169 -6.70 7.31 20.48
CA MET A 169 -6.67 7.27 21.95
C MET A 169 -6.20 8.59 22.59
N GLN A 170 -5.54 9.47 21.83
CA GLN A 170 -5.09 10.79 22.30
C GLN A 170 -6.15 11.89 22.08
N VAL A 171 -7.21 11.60 21.32
CA VAL A 171 -8.28 12.56 21.02
C VAL A 171 -9.50 12.23 21.88
N LYS A 172 -10.06 13.24 22.54
CA LYS A 172 -11.33 13.08 23.26
C LYS A 172 -12.46 12.93 22.24
N LEU A 173 -13.25 11.87 22.38
CA LEU A 173 -14.49 11.74 21.63
C LEU A 173 -15.46 12.89 22.02
N PRO A 174 -16.32 13.35 21.10
CA PRO A 174 -17.37 14.29 21.43
C PRO A 174 -18.26 13.64 22.51
N GLY A 175 -18.20 14.18 23.73
CA GLY A 175 -19.05 13.74 24.84
C GLY A 175 -20.44 14.38 24.77
N LEU A 176 -21.43 13.71 25.37
CA LEU A 176 -22.67 14.37 25.78
C LEU A 176 -22.28 15.42 26.83
N GLY A 177 -22.42 16.69 26.49
CA GLY A 177 -22.32 17.80 27.45
C GLY A 177 -23.54 17.85 28.36
#